data_AF-A0A932GMC8-F1
#
_entry.id   AF-A0A932GMC8-F1
#
_cell.length_a   1.000
_cell.length_b   1.000
_cell.length_c   1.000
_cell.angle_alpha   90.00
_cell.angle_beta   90.00
_cell.angle_gamma   90.00
#
_symmetry.space_group_name_H-M   'P 1'
#
loop_
_entity.id
_entity.type
_entity.pdbx_description
1 polymer ?
#
loop_
_entity_poly.entity_id
_entity_poly.type
_entity_poly.pdbx_seq_one_letter_code
_entity_poly.pdbx_strand_id
1 'polypeptide(L)'
;MTAYEFLEAHIDQVDDSQQRFCLTFPLDLQRIQESIAQVGVLEPLILRRAGACYQIICGFRRFFACRALNRTVFPALVCRDLLPDRQAFDLALWHNVSTRRLNDVEIARILRTLQRDLGVPQEEI
;
A
#
# COMPACT_ATOMS: atom_id res chain seq x y z
N MET A 1 -8.29 14.56 15.65
CA MET A 1 -8.24 15.28 14.36
C MET A 1 -7.53 14.37 13.38
N THR A 2 -8.09 14.13 12.20
CA THR A 2 -7.67 13.02 11.32
C THR A 2 -6.24 13.20 10.82
N ALA A 3 -5.41 12.19 11.07
CA ALA A 3 -3.96 12.11 10.92
C ALA A 3 -3.43 12.08 9.47
N TYR A 4 -4.21 12.50 8.48
CA TYR A 4 -3.83 12.38 7.06
C TYR A 4 -3.81 13.73 6.35
N GLU A 5 -2.89 13.89 5.42
CA GLU A 5 -2.74 15.04 4.53
C GLU A 5 -2.80 14.56 3.08
N PHE A 6 -3.61 15.24 2.26
CA PHE A 6 -3.67 14.96 0.83
C PHE A 6 -2.62 15.79 0.10
N LEU A 7 -1.81 15.16 -0.74
CA LEU A 7 -0.82 15.84 -1.58
C LEU A 7 -0.57 15.08 -2.89
N GLU A 8 0.07 15.73 -3.86
CA GLU A 8 0.69 15.04 -5.00
C GLU A 8 2.11 14.62 -4.64
N ALA A 9 2.34 13.32 -4.55
CA ALA A 9 3.64 12.75 -4.23
C ALA A 9 4.44 12.52 -5.52
N HIS A 10 5.74 12.79 -5.48
CA HIS A 10 6.65 12.42 -6.56
C HIS A 10 7.10 10.97 -6.41
N ILE A 11 7.23 10.24 -7.52
CA ILE A 11 7.58 8.82 -7.52
C ILE A 11 8.92 8.54 -6.83
N ASP A 12 9.90 9.43 -7.02
CA ASP A 12 11.24 9.33 -6.40
C ASP A 12 11.25 9.56 -4.87
N GLN A 13 10.16 10.09 -4.31
CA GLN A 13 10.02 10.25 -2.87
C GLN A 13 9.54 8.97 -2.19
N VAL A 14 9.16 7.93 -2.95
CA VAL A 14 8.64 6.67 -2.41
C VAL A 14 9.71 5.59 -2.42
N ASP A 15 9.96 5.00 -1.26
CA ASP A 15 10.79 3.81 -1.14
C ASP A 15 9.95 2.55 -1.44
N ASP A 16 10.20 1.92 -2.59
CA ASP A 16 9.51 0.71 -3.03
C ASP A 16 10.32 -0.58 -2.80
N SER A 17 11.49 -0.47 -2.14
CA SER A 17 12.28 -1.62 -1.69
C SER A 17 11.59 -2.37 -0.55
N GLN A 18 10.77 -1.66 0.25
CA GLN A 18 10.06 -2.22 1.39
C GLN A 18 8.58 -2.50 1.09
N GLN A 19 8.29 -3.71 0.61
CA GLN A 19 6.94 -4.12 0.20
C GLN A 19 6.17 -4.90 1.28
N ARG A 20 6.48 -4.68 2.56
CA ARG A 20 5.91 -5.47 3.67
C ARG A 20 4.40 -5.33 3.85
N PHE A 21 3.82 -4.24 3.37
CA PHE A 21 2.37 -4.00 3.36
C PHE A 21 1.71 -4.42 2.04
N CYS A 22 2.48 -5.00 1.10
CA CYS A 22 1.96 -5.46 -0.18
C CYS A 22 1.28 -6.82 -0.02
N LEU A 23 -0.03 -6.79 0.22
CA LEU A 23 -0.83 -8.00 0.43
C LEU A 23 -1.24 -8.69 -0.88
N THR A 24 -1.28 -7.97 -2.00
CA THR A 24 -1.75 -8.53 -3.27
C THR A 24 -0.73 -9.46 -3.91
N PHE A 25 -1.16 -10.65 -4.31
CA PHE A 25 -0.34 -11.58 -5.07
C PHE A 25 -1.19 -12.51 -5.97
N PRO A 26 -0.80 -12.69 -7.25
CA PRO A 26 0.28 -11.98 -7.96
C PRO A 26 -0.04 -10.49 -8.19
N LEU A 27 0.98 -9.65 -8.39
CA LEU A 27 0.76 -8.27 -8.84
C LEU A 27 0.47 -8.26 -10.34
N ASP A 28 -0.81 -8.31 -10.69
CA ASP A 28 -1.27 -8.03 -12.04
C ASP A 28 -1.54 -6.52 -12.21
N LEU A 29 -0.83 -5.91 -13.16
CA LEU A 29 -0.88 -4.48 -13.43
C LEU A 29 -1.65 -4.11 -14.70
N GLN A 30 -1.97 -5.06 -15.58
CA GLN A 30 -2.43 -4.74 -16.94
C GLN A 30 -3.69 -3.86 -16.94
N ARG A 31 -4.75 -4.34 -16.28
CA ARG A 31 -6.02 -3.60 -16.20
C ARG A 31 -5.92 -2.25 -15.48
N ILE A 32 -5.06 -2.16 -14.47
CA ILE A 32 -4.92 -0.91 -13.69
C ILE A 32 -4.05 0.11 -14.43
N GLN A 33 -3.07 -0.32 -15.22
CA GLN A 33 -2.31 0.54 -16.12
C GLN A 33 -3.21 1.14 -17.19
N GLU A 34 -4.04 0.32 -17.85
CA GLU A 34 -5.00 0.80 -18.85
C GLU A 34 -5.96 1.84 -18.24
N SER A 35 -6.49 1.57 -17.05
CA SER A 35 -7.35 2.51 -16.33
C SER A 35 -6.63 3.82 -15.98
N ILE A 36 -5.41 3.77 -15.42
CA ILE A 36 -4.64 4.97 -15.06
C ILE A 36 -4.22 5.76 -16.30
N ALA A 37 -3.97 5.10 -17.43
CA ALA A 37 -3.69 5.78 -18.69
C ALA A 37 -4.89 6.62 -19.17
N GLN A 38 -6.11 6.10 -19.00
CA GLN A 38 -7.34 6.75 -19.45
C GLN A 38 -7.85 7.83 -18.50
N VAL A 39 -7.96 7.53 -17.20
CA VAL A 39 -8.65 8.41 -16.22
C VAL A 39 -7.74 8.93 -15.12
N GLY A 40 -6.46 8.54 -15.10
CA GLY A 40 -5.55 8.86 -14.01
C GLY A 40 -5.78 8.02 -12.75
N VAL A 41 -5.14 8.42 -11.66
CA VAL A 41 -5.28 7.76 -10.36
C VAL A 41 -6.45 8.41 -9.61
N LEU A 42 -7.60 7.75 -9.59
CA LEU A 42 -8.80 8.28 -8.91
C LEU A 42 -8.74 8.12 -7.39
N GLU A 43 -8.37 6.92 -6.94
CA GLU A 43 -8.19 6.66 -5.52
C GLU A 43 -6.73 6.96 -5.14
N PRO A 44 -6.47 7.87 -4.18
CA PRO A 44 -5.11 8.21 -3.76
C PRO A 44 -4.42 7.04 -3.07
N LEU A 45 -3.09 6.93 -3.24
CA LEU A 45 -2.29 5.97 -2.48
C LEU A 45 -2.29 6.37 -1.00
N ILE A 46 -2.18 5.40 -0.10
CA ILE A 46 -2.01 5.69 1.34
C ILE A 46 -0.55 5.47 1.69
N LEU A 47 0.11 6.52 2.16
CA LEU A 47 1.53 6.52 2.48
C LEU A 47 1.75 6.89 3.96
N ARG A 48 2.88 6.47 4.52
CA ARG A 48 3.43 7.06 5.75
C ARG A 48 4.82 7.63 5.50
N ARG A 49 5.24 8.58 6.34
CA ARG A 49 6.63 9.04 6.39
C ARG A 49 7.54 7.93 6.93
N ALA A 50 8.69 7.72 6.29
CA ALA A 50 9.74 6.81 6.70
C ALA A 50 11.10 7.47 6.45
N GLY A 51 11.61 8.20 7.45
CA GLY A 51 12.80 9.03 7.29
C GLY A 51 12.57 10.16 6.28
N ALA A 52 13.41 10.21 5.24
CA ALA A 52 13.32 11.21 4.16
C ALA A 52 12.33 10.85 3.04
N CYS A 53 11.87 9.59 3.00
CA CYS A 53 11.00 9.07 1.95
C CYS A 53 9.61 8.74 2.52
N TYR A 54 8.72 8.35 1.60
CA TYR A 54 7.43 7.76 1.90
C TYR A 54 7.49 6.25 1.73
N GLN A 55 6.73 5.55 2.57
CA GLN A 55 6.47 4.13 2.42
C GLN A 55 5.00 3.90 2.06
N ILE A 56 4.77 3.00 1.13
CA ILE A 56 3.42 2.63 0.68
C ILE A 56 2.76 1.74 1.73
N ILE A 57 1.59 2.14 2.20
CA ILE A 57 0.70 1.31 3.02
C ILE A 57 -0.34 0.65 2.11
N CYS A 58 -1.04 1.45 1.31
CA CYS A 58 -2.04 0.98 0.34
C CYS A 58 -1.77 1.55 -1.05
N GLY A 59 -2.10 0.77 -2.08
CA GLY A 59 -2.04 1.21 -3.47
C GLY A 59 -0.79 0.78 -4.25
N PHE A 60 -0.11 -0.30 -3.84
CA PHE A 60 1.04 -0.87 -4.57
C PHE A 60 0.80 -1.05 -6.08
N ARG A 61 -0.36 -1.59 -6.48
CA ARG A 61 -0.71 -1.75 -7.90
C ARG A 61 -0.76 -0.41 -8.64
N ARG A 62 -1.27 0.64 -7.99
CA ARG A 62 -1.34 2.01 -8.56
C ARG A 62 0.06 2.61 -8.67
N PHE A 63 0.89 2.43 -7.65
CA PHE A 63 2.29 2.86 -7.66
C PHE A 63 3.06 2.25 -8.84
N PHE A 64 3.07 0.92 -8.96
CA PHE A 64 3.80 0.24 -10.04
C PHE A 64 3.21 0.52 -11.42
N ALA A 65 1.89 0.71 -11.51
CA ALA A 65 1.28 1.15 -12.76
C ALA A 65 1.71 2.57 -13.16
N CYS A 66 1.77 3.52 -12.22
CA CYS A 66 2.31 4.86 -12.47
C CYS A 66 3.77 4.79 -12.92
N ARG A 67 4.58 3.98 -12.23
CA ARG A 67 5.99 3.73 -12.58
C ARG A 67 6.14 3.20 -14.02
N ALA A 68 5.37 2.17 -14.36
CA ALA A 68 5.42 1.54 -15.68
C ALA A 68 4.88 2.45 -16.81
N LEU A 69 4.03 3.43 -16.47
CA LEU A 69 3.53 4.46 -17.38
C LEU A 69 4.42 5.72 -17.42
N ASN A 70 5.56 5.73 -16.72
CA ASN A 70 6.45 6.88 -16.57
C ASN A 70 5.74 8.14 -16.02
N ARG A 71 4.73 7.97 -15.16
CA ARG A 71 4.11 9.08 -14.43
C ARG A 71 4.98 9.45 -13.23
N THR A 72 5.36 10.71 -13.16
CA THR A 72 6.25 11.24 -12.11
C THR A 72 5.52 11.61 -10.82
N VAL A 73 4.23 11.93 -10.91
CA VAL A 73 3.40 12.35 -9.77
C VAL A 73 2.07 11.59 -9.70
N PHE A 74 1.56 11.40 -8.49
CA PHE A 74 0.25 10.79 -8.22
C PHE A 74 -0.36 11.33 -6.91
N PRO A 75 -1.71 11.31 -6.78
CA PRO A 75 -2.37 11.71 -5.55
C PRO A 75 -2.10 10.69 -4.43
N ALA A 76 -1.81 11.22 -3.25
CA ALA A 76 -1.54 10.43 -2.06
C ALA A 76 -2.19 11.05 -0.81
N LEU A 77 -2.60 10.18 0.11
CA LEU A 77 -2.93 10.48 1.49
C LEU A 77 -1.76 10.06 2.36
N VAL A 78 -1.08 11.02 2.97
CA VAL A 78 0.10 10.81 3.80
C VAL A 78 -0.29 10.90 5.27
N CYS A 79 0.00 9.83 6.04
CA CYS A 79 -0.12 9.85 7.49
C CYS A 79 0.91 10.82 8.10
N ARG A 80 0.43 11.81 8.85
CA ARG A 80 1.24 12.85 9.54
C ARG A 80 1.84 12.35 10.84
N ASP A 81 1.15 11.45 11.52
CA ASP A 81 1.60 10.88 12.79
C ASP A 81 2.53 9.68 12.55
N LEU A 82 3.32 9.35 13.57
CA LEU A 82 4.07 8.10 13.56
C LEU A 82 3.08 6.93 13.52
N LEU A 83 3.10 6.17 12.44
CA LEU A 83 2.24 5.00 12.26
C LEU A 83 3.09 3.72 12.40
N PRO A 84 3.00 2.99 13.53
CA PRO A 84 3.73 1.75 13.74
C PRO A 84 3.40 0.68 12.69
N ASP A 85 4.31 -0.26 12.49
CA ASP A 85 4.19 -1.31 11.47
C ASP A 85 2.92 -2.15 11.60
N ARG A 86 2.54 -2.50 12.83
CA ARG A 86 1.30 -3.24 13.08
C ARG A 86 0.08 -2.46 12.61
N GLN A 87 -0.02 -1.18 12.95
CA GLN A 87 -1.16 -0.34 12.56
C GLN A 87 -1.19 -0.09 11.04
N ALA A 88 -0.03 0.10 10.42
CA ALA A 88 0.08 0.22 8.97
C ALA A 88 -0.36 -1.07 8.26
N PHE A 89 0.04 -2.23 8.78
CA PHE A 89 -0.38 -3.53 8.25
C PHE A 89 -1.88 -3.75 8.42
N ASP A 90 -2.45 -3.46 9.59
CA ASP A 90 -3.88 -3.60 9.86
C ASP A 90 -4.69 -2.69 8.93
N LEU A 91 -4.22 -1.47 8.65
CA LEU A 91 -4.83 -0.56 7.69
C LEU A 91 -4.80 -1.12 6.26
N ALA A 92 -3.66 -1.68 5.83
CA ALA A 92 -3.53 -2.32 4.52
C ALA A 92 -4.46 -3.53 4.38
N LEU A 93 -4.58 -4.34 5.44
CA LEU A 93 -5.45 -5.50 5.49
C LEU A 93 -6.93 -5.10 5.43
N TRP A 94 -7.32 -4.14 6.27
CA TRP A 94 -8.68 -3.61 6.30
C TRP A 94 -9.09 -3.06 4.94
N HIS A 95 -8.22 -2.28 4.28
CA HIS A 95 -8.49 -1.73 2.95
C HIS A 95 -8.67 -2.84 1.90
N ASN A 96 -7.80 -3.86 1.91
CA ASN A 96 -7.89 -4.97 0.96
C ASN A 96 -9.18 -5.78 1.16
N VAL A 97 -9.49 -6.18 2.39
CA VAL A 97 -10.71 -6.95 2.71
C VAL A 97 -11.98 -6.15 2.41
N SER A 98 -11.97 -4.83 2.60
CA SER A 98 -13.13 -3.97 2.30
C SER A 98 -13.37 -3.79 0.80
N THR A 99 -12.35 -3.98 -0.04
CA THR A 99 -12.43 -3.72 -1.49
C THR A 99 -12.52 -4.98 -2.34
N ARG A 100 -12.02 -6.11 -1.84
CA ARG A 100 -11.96 -7.38 -2.58
C ARG A 100 -11.86 -8.59 -1.66
N ARG A 101 -12.11 -9.77 -2.22
CA ARG A 101 -11.75 -11.03 -1.58
C ARG A 101 -10.24 -11.28 -1.72
N LEU A 102 -9.65 -11.77 -0.64
CA LEU A 102 -8.29 -12.31 -0.64
C LEU A 102 -8.32 -13.75 -1.15
N ASN A 103 -7.28 -14.15 -1.89
CA ASN A 103 -7.09 -15.56 -2.26
C ASN A 103 -6.28 -16.31 -1.19
N ASP A 104 -6.30 -17.64 -1.25
CA ASP A 104 -5.66 -18.50 -0.24
C ASP A 104 -4.16 -18.25 -0.10
N VAL A 105 -3.47 -17.91 -1.18
CA VAL A 105 -2.03 -17.60 -1.16
C VAL A 105 -1.77 -16.28 -0.44
N GLU A 106 -2.59 -15.26 -0.67
CA GLU A 106 -2.49 -13.97 0.03
C GLU A 106 -2.79 -14.15 1.52
N ILE A 107 -3.82 -14.92 1.87
CA ILE A 107 -4.16 -15.24 3.27
C ILE A 107 -2.96 -15.93 3.94
N ALA A 108 -2.40 -16.98 3.34
CA ALA A 108 -1.25 -17.69 3.89
C ALA A 108 -0.04 -16.76 4.11
N ARG A 109 0.20 -15.81 3.19
CA ARG A 109 1.26 -14.79 3.32
C ARG A 109 0.98 -13.80 4.46
N ILE A 110 -0.28 -13.36 4.60
CA ILE A 110 -0.72 -12.47 5.69
C ILE A 110 -0.48 -13.15 7.05
N LEU A 111 -0.96 -14.38 7.22
CA LEU A 111 -0.78 -15.15 8.45
C LEU A 111 0.70 -15.30 8.81
N ARG A 112 1.55 -15.64 7.83
CA ARG A 112 2.99 -15.73 8.02
C ARG A 112 3.62 -14.40 8.45
N THR A 113 3.17 -13.29 7.86
CA THR A 113 3.68 -11.94 8.18
C THR A 113 3.28 -11.54 9.60
N LEU A 114 2.02 -11.79 9.98
CA LEU A 114 1.54 -11.54 11.35
C LEU A 114 2.39 -12.29 12.38
N GLN A 115 2.66 -13.58 12.16
CA GLN A 115 3.44 -14.38 13.09
C GLN A 115 4.93 -14.01 13.14
N ARG A 116 5.58 -13.88 11.98
CA ARG A 116 7.06 -13.76 11.90
C ARG A 116 7.56 -12.34 12.00
N ASP A 117 6.88 -11.40 11.34
CA ASP A 117 7.39 -10.03 11.17
C ASP A 117 6.77 -9.08 12.20
N LEU A 118 5.52 -9.34 12.60
CA LEU A 118 4.77 -8.53 13.55
C LEU A 118 4.64 -9.18 14.93
N GLY A 119 5.15 -10.41 15.10
CA GLY A 119 5.21 -11.12 16.38
C GLY A 119 3.85 -11.42 16.99
N VAL A 120 2.79 -11.50 16.18
CA VAL A 120 1.43 -11.79 16.65
C VAL A 120 1.35 -13.28 16.99
N PRO A 121 1.01 -13.64 18.25
CA PRO A 121 0.87 -15.03 18.64
C PRO A 121 -0.31 -15.66 17.90
N GLN A 122 -0.21 -16.96 17.59
CA GLN A 122 -1.22 -17.67 16.81
C GLN A 122 -2.62 -17.64 17.43
N GLU A 123 -2.71 -17.50 18.75
CA GLU A 123 -3.95 -17.41 19.51
C GLU A 123 -4.70 -16.08 19.32
N GLU A 124 -4.01 -15.03 18.85
CA GLU A 124 -4.57 -13.68 18.60
C GLU A 124 -4.90 -13.41 17.12
N ILE A 125 -4.67 -14.40 16.24
CA ILE A 125 -4.93 -14.31 14.79
C ILE A 125 -6.32 -14.85 14.47
#